data_AF-A0A1Q6A2L8-F1
#
_entry.id   AF-A0A1Q6A2L8-F1
#
_cell.length_a   1.000
_cell.length_b   1.000
_cell.length_c   1.000
_cell.angle_alpha   90.00
_cell.angle_beta   90.00
_cell.angle_gamma   90.00
#
_symmetry.space_group_name_H-M   'P 1'
#
loop_
_entity.id
_entity.type
_entity.pdbx_description
1 polymer ?
#
loop_
_entity_poly.entity_id
_entity_poly.type
_entity_poly.pdbx_seq_one_letter_code
_entity_poly.pdbx_strand_id
1 'polypeptide(L)'
;MDKFFNHAVKSRNKQIMVWAKVKGKPIAIKVNNGKWPDNIEYSYNLITDTVNHTTLVLASPYSESGDWDIDYLYYFDANGKLFSFERRTGFFNSECTTDDDAAHETITYYYNSQFKQIRKFYRLQDSKGRNLIKSKCILNYDFTDYKIYKTLNDCLKGNHINIQ
;
A
#
# COMPACT_ATOMS: atom_id res chain seq x y z
N MET A 1 12.30 -20.95 -10.79
CA MET A 1 13.12 -19.85 -10.23
C MET A 1 12.45 -19.42 -8.91
N ASP A 2 12.26 -20.37 -7.99
CA ASP A 2 11.16 -20.36 -7.00
C ASP A 2 11.60 -20.44 -5.53
N LYS A 3 12.86 -20.10 -5.23
CA LYS A 3 13.39 -20.22 -3.86
C LYS A 3 13.43 -18.93 -3.05
N PHE A 4 13.18 -17.76 -3.66
CA PHE A 4 13.29 -16.47 -2.95
C PHE A 4 11.96 -15.90 -2.43
N PHE A 5 10.81 -16.25 -2.99
CA PHE A 5 9.51 -15.68 -2.57
C PHE A 5 8.86 -16.38 -1.36
N ASN A 6 9.19 -17.65 -1.11
CA ASN A 6 8.54 -18.44 -0.05
C ASN A 6 9.11 -18.24 1.36
N HIS A 7 10.15 -17.40 1.54
CA HIS A 7 10.75 -17.20 2.87
C HIS A 7 10.17 -16.00 3.65
N ALA A 8 9.46 -15.06 2.99
CA ALA A 8 9.01 -13.83 3.65
C ALA A 8 7.66 -13.94 4.40
N VAL A 9 6.93 -15.06 4.30
CA VAL A 9 5.52 -15.15 4.78
C VAL A 9 5.25 -16.34 5.73
N LYS A 10 6.28 -17.04 6.23
CA LYS A 10 6.11 -18.16 7.18
C LYS A 10 6.75 -17.94 8.56
N SER A 11 6.62 -16.76 9.17
CA SER A 11 6.88 -16.59 10.61
C SER A 11 5.57 -16.31 11.36
N ARG A 12 5.28 -17.12 12.38
CA ARG A 12 4.08 -17.06 13.23
C ARG A 12 4.07 -15.86 14.23
N ASN A 13 5.01 -14.92 14.07
CA ASN A 13 5.32 -13.88 15.06
C ASN A 13 5.42 -12.48 14.40
N LYS A 14 4.59 -12.20 13.38
CA LYS A 14 4.48 -10.83 12.85
C LYS A 14 3.54 -10.03 13.75
N GLN A 15 3.95 -8.83 14.15
CA GLN A 15 3.07 -7.90 14.84
C GLN A 15 2.56 -6.87 13.84
N ILE A 16 1.26 -6.56 13.96
CA ILE A 16 0.63 -5.49 13.19
C ILE A 16 0.35 -4.35 14.15
N MET A 17 0.86 -3.18 13.82
CA MET A 17 0.52 -1.95 14.50
C MET A 17 -0.27 -1.06 13.53
N VAL A 18 -1.29 -0.37 14.04
CA VAL A 18 -2.25 0.38 13.23
C VAL A 18 -2.26 1.85 13.66
N TRP A 19 -2.29 2.76 12.70
CA TRP A 19 -2.41 4.21 12.91
C TRP A 19 -3.47 4.81 12.00
N ALA A 20 -3.99 5.96 12.41
CA ALA A 20 -4.92 6.77 11.64
C ALA A 20 -4.42 8.22 11.58
N LYS A 21 -4.30 8.77 10.37
CA LYS A 21 -4.19 10.22 10.17
C LYS A 21 -5.59 10.81 10.27
N VAL A 22 -5.79 11.71 11.23
CA VAL A 22 -7.06 12.41 11.44
C VAL A 22 -6.95 13.83 10.91
N LYS A 23 -8.04 14.34 10.32
CA LYS A 23 -8.15 15.72 9.84
C LYS A 23 -7.81 16.71 10.94
N GLY A 24 -6.95 17.68 10.62
CA GLY A 24 -6.50 18.72 11.56
C GLY A 24 -5.46 18.26 12.60
N LYS A 25 -5.12 16.97 12.71
CA LYS A 25 -4.04 16.50 13.59
C LYS A 25 -2.70 16.45 12.85
N PRO A 26 -1.60 16.96 13.45
CA PRO A 26 -0.29 17.01 12.79
C PRO A 26 0.42 15.65 12.76
N ILE A 27 0.01 14.70 13.60
CA ILE A 27 0.62 13.38 13.77
C ILE A 27 -0.48 12.31 13.70
N ALA A 28 -0.18 11.20 13.03
CA ALA A 28 -1.04 10.03 12.99
C ALA A 28 -1.12 9.39 14.37
N ILE A 29 -2.33 9.02 14.79
CA ILE A 29 -2.58 8.46 16.12
C ILE A 29 -2.63 6.94 16.04
N LYS A 30 -2.04 6.26 17.03
CA LYS A 30 -2.09 4.80 17.12
C LYS A 30 -3.52 4.35 17.43
N VAL A 31 -4.02 3.39 16.66
CA VAL A 31 -5.32 2.75 16.85
C VAL A 31 -5.12 1.58 17.81
N ASN A 32 -5.71 1.67 19.00
CA ASN A 32 -5.58 0.65 20.03
C ASN A 32 -6.92 -0.10 20.19
N ASN A 33 -6.85 -1.43 20.21
CA ASN A 33 -8.02 -2.32 20.40
C ASN A 33 -9.18 -2.01 19.44
N GLY A 34 -8.88 -1.67 18.18
CA GLY A 34 -9.88 -1.38 17.16
C GLY A 34 -10.68 -0.09 17.38
N LYS A 35 -10.29 0.76 18.34
CA LYS A 35 -10.95 2.05 18.59
C LYS A 35 -10.48 3.08 17.56
N TRP A 36 -11.22 3.14 16.45
CA TRP A 36 -10.95 4.09 15.37
C TRP A 36 -11.44 5.50 15.73
N PRO A 37 -10.68 6.54 15.40
CA PRO A 37 -11.15 7.92 15.50
C PRO A 37 -12.10 8.28 14.36
N ASP A 38 -12.91 9.32 14.55
CA ASP A 38 -13.67 9.93 13.45
C ASP A 38 -12.78 10.78 12.54
N ASN A 39 -13.27 11.10 11.34
CA ASN A 39 -12.62 12.02 10.37
C ASN A 39 -11.21 11.56 9.95
N ILE A 40 -11.08 10.28 9.60
CA ILE A 40 -9.85 9.68 9.10
C ILE A 40 -9.58 10.17 7.67
N GLU A 41 -8.34 10.60 7.42
CA GLU A 41 -7.83 10.92 6.08
C GLU A 41 -7.09 9.72 5.49
N TYR A 42 -6.32 9.02 6.34
CA TYR A 42 -5.54 7.84 5.97
C TYR A 42 -5.51 6.83 7.13
N SER A 43 -5.49 5.55 6.79
CA SER A 43 -5.09 4.48 7.69
C SER A 43 -3.71 3.96 7.33
N TYR A 44 -2.97 3.50 8.34
CA TYR A 44 -1.65 2.91 8.15
C TYR A 44 -1.50 1.62 8.94
N ASN A 45 -0.96 0.59 8.30
CA ASN A 45 -0.58 -0.67 8.95
C ASN A 45 0.92 -0.87 8.82
N LEU A 46 1.61 -1.05 9.95
CA LEU A 46 3.02 -1.43 9.96
C LEU A 46 3.12 -2.89 10.38
N ILE A 47 3.84 -3.67 9.58
CA ILE A 47 4.14 -5.06 9.88
C ILE A 47 5.61 -5.19 10.28
N THR A 48 5.85 -5.68 11.50
CA THR A 48 7.19 -5.95 12.00
C THR A 48 7.54 -7.43 11.93
N ASP A 49 8.83 -7.72 11.79
CA ASP A 49 9.39 -9.07 11.95
C ASP A 49 9.57 -9.45 13.43
N THR A 50 10.15 -10.63 13.68
CA THR A 50 10.31 -11.18 15.03
C THR A 50 11.35 -10.47 15.89
N VAL A 51 12.15 -9.58 15.29
CA VAL A 51 13.16 -8.75 15.96
C VAL A 51 12.77 -7.27 15.90
N ASN A 52 11.47 -6.98 15.67
CA ASN A 52 10.86 -5.66 15.62
C ASN A 52 11.35 -4.75 14.48
N HIS A 53 11.91 -5.28 13.40
CA HIS A 53 12.12 -4.48 12.19
C HIS A 53 10.82 -4.31 11.42
N THR A 54 10.44 -3.08 11.09
CA THR A 54 9.31 -2.81 10.19
C THR A 54 9.66 -3.24 8.77
N THR A 55 8.98 -4.27 8.27
CA THR A 55 9.20 -4.86 6.93
C THR A 55 8.23 -4.34 5.88
N LEU A 56 7.05 -3.87 6.31
CA LEU A 56 6.02 -3.31 5.44
C LEU A 56 5.31 -2.15 6.13
N VAL A 57 5.13 -1.06 5.40
CA VAL A 57 4.16 0.00 5.69
C VAL A 57 3.08 -0.05 4.61
N LEU A 58 1.82 -0.19 4.99
CA LEU A 58 0.67 0.02 4.12
C LEU A 58 0.05 1.36 4.46
N ALA A 59 -0.18 2.21 3.47
CA ALA A 59 -0.91 3.47 3.61
C ALA A 59 -2.15 3.43 2.71
N SER A 60 -3.32 3.69 3.28
CA SER A 60 -4.61 3.59 2.60
C SER A 60 -5.42 4.87 2.86
N PRO A 61 -5.58 5.76 1.86
CA PRO A 61 -6.47 6.92 1.99
C PRO A 61 -7.90 6.48 2.27
N TYR A 62 -8.62 7.29 3.04
CA TYR A 62 -10.04 7.05 3.28
C TYR A 62 -10.87 7.41 2.04
N SER A 63 -11.68 6.46 1.59
CA SER A 63 -12.67 6.64 0.53
C SER A 63 -14.03 6.88 1.16
N GLU A 64 -14.57 8.09 1.01
CA GLU A 64 -15.86 8.46 1.61
C GLU A 64 -17.04 7.75 0.93
N SER A 65 -17.00 7.58 -0.39
CA SER A 65 -18.08 6.91 -1.13
C SER A 65 -17.97 5.39 -1.10
N GLY A 66 -16.76 4.85 -0.93
CA GLY A 66 -16.51 3.41 -1.00
C GLY A 66 -16.46 2.84 -2.42
N ASP A 67 -16.62 3.66 -3.46
CA ASP A 67 -16.59 3.23 -4.87
C ASP A 67 -15.17 2.97 -5.40
N TRP A 68 -14.18 3.20 -4.54
CA TRP A 68 -12.78 3.02 -4.84
C TRP A 68 -11.99 2.75 -3.56
N ASP A 69 -10.88 2.05 -3.72
CA ASP A 69 -9.87 1.83 -2.70
C ASP A 69 -8.47 1.97 -3.31
N ILE A 70 -7.53 2.42 -2.50
CA ILE A 70 -6.11 2.51 -2.89
C ILE A 70 -5.26 2.07 -1.71
N ASP A 71 -4.28 1.22 -1.98
CA ASP A 71 -3.23 0.89 -1.03
C ASP A 71 -1.86 1.21 -1.61
N TYR A 72 -1.03 1.87 -0.82
CA TYR A 72 0.39 2.06 -1.06
C TYR A 72 1.19 1.18 -0.10
N LEU A 73 1.86 0.17 -0.63
CA LEU A 73 2.65 -0.79 0.12
C LEU A 73 4.14 -0.50 -0.08
N TYR A 74 4.84 -0.24 1.01
CA TYR A 74 6.27 0.04 1.05
C TYR A 74 7.00 -1.10 1.73
N TYR A 75 7.80 -1.86 0.99
CA TYR A 75 8.55 -3.01 1.50
C TYR A 75 10.00 -2.64 1.76
N PHE A 76 10.45 -2.86 3.00
CA PHE A 76 11.78 -2.47 3.48
C PHE A 76 12.64 -3.69 3.81
N ASP A 77 13.94 -3.58 3.51
CA ASP A 77 14.93 -4.55 3.95
C ASP A 77 15.26 -4.36 5.45
N ALA A 78 16.11 -5.25 6.00
CA ALA A 78 16.51 -5.18 7.41
C ALA A 78 17.25 -3.89 7.80
N ASN A 79 17.75 -3.12 6.83
CA ASN A 79 18.39 -1.81 7.05
C ASN A 79 17.42 -0.64 6.84
N GLY A 80 16.12 -0.92 6.66
CA GLY A 80 15.10 0.09 6.40
C GLY A 80 15.18 0.71 5.00
N LYS A 81 15.86 0.11 4.03
CA LYS A 81 15.87 0.59 2.64
C LYS A 81 14.72 -0.03 1.86
N LEU A 82 14.03 0.79 1.06
CA LEU A 82 12.95 0.31 0.20
C LEU A 82 13.53 -0.60 -0.90
N PHE A 83 13.05 -1.83 -0.98
CA PHE A 83 13.38 -2.74 -2.09
C PHE A 83 12.19 -2.97 -3.03
N SER A 84 10.96 -2.71 -2.58
CA SER A 84 9.77 -2.77 -3.42
C SER A 84 8.70 -1.76 -2.98
N PHE A 85 8.00 -1.21 -3.95
CA PHE A 85 6.78 -0.43 -3.76
C PHE A 85 5.66 -1.07 -4.55
N GLU A 86 4.45 -1.09 -4.01
CA GLU A 86 3.27 -1.53 -4.74
C GLU A 86 2.10 -0.57 -4.53
N ARG A 87 1.48 -0.15 -5.62
CA ARG A 87 0.17 0.54 -5.62
C ARG A 87 -0.88 -0.49 -6.01
N ARG A 88 -1.91 -0.65 -5.18
CA ARG A 88 -3.13 -1.39 -5.50
C ARG A 88 -4.28 -0.42 -5.56
N THR A 89 -5.15 -0.57 -6.54
CA THR A 89 -6.29 0.32 -6.73
C THR A 89 -7.47 -0.51 -7.20
N GLY A 90 -8.58 -0.47 -6.46
CA GLY A 90 -9.87 -0.97 -6.91
C GLY A 90 -10.80 0.20 -7.21
N PHE A 91 -11.61 0.09 -8.27
CA PHE A 91 -12.58 1.13 -8.62
C PHE A 91 -13.73 0.63 -9.49
N PHE A 92 -14.91 1.17 -9.26
CA PHE A 92 -16.10 0.99 -10.10
C PHE A 92 -16.15 2.01 -11.25
N ASN A 93 -17.14 1.85 -12.13
CA ASN A 93 -17.43 2.77 -13.25
C ASN A 93 -16.25 2.95 -14.23
N SER A 94 -15.52 1.86 -14.47
CA SER A 94 -14.32 1.86 -15.31
C SER A 94 -14.59 1.66 -16.81
N GLU A 95 -15.85 1.43 -17.21
CA GLU A 95 -16.29 1.13 -18.59
C GLU A 95 -15.61 -0.06 -19.27
N CYS A 96 -14.75 -0.81 -18.55
CA CYS A 96 -14.03 -1.95 -19.10
C CYS A 96 -14.33 -3.27 -18.39
N THR A 97 -15.19 -3.25 -17.39
CA THR A 97 -15.71 -4.42 -16.68
C THR A 97 -17.14 -4.72 -17.14
N THR A 98 -17.59 -5.96 -16.93
CA THR A 98 -18.99 -6.37 -17.14
C THR A 98 -19.72 -6.41 -15.81
N ASP A 99 -21.05 -6.25 -15.82
CA ASP A 99 -21.92 -6.55 -14.67
C ASP A 99 -21.64 -5.72 -13.39
N ASP A 100 -21.38 -4.41 -13.53
CA ASP A 100 -21.04 -3.50 -12.42
C ASP A 100 -19.83 -3.97 -11.58
N ASP A 101 -18.94 -4.78 -12.16
CA ASP A 101 -17.76 -5.29 -11.47
C ASP A 101 -16.66 -4.22 -11.32
N ALA A 102 -15.87 -4.32 -10.27
CA ALA A 102 -14.73 -3.45 -10.03
C ALA A 102 -13.53 -3.83 -10.89
N ALA A 103 -12.79 -2.82 -11.35
CA ALA A 103 -11.48 -2.99 -11.96
C ALA A 103 -10.40 -2.88 -10.87
N HIS A 104 -9.38 -3.73 -10.96
CA HIS A 104 -8.29 -3.84 -10.00
C HIS A 104 -6.96 -3.61 -10.71
N GLU A 105 -6.30 -2.49 -10.42
CA GLU A 105 -4.96 -2.18 -10.89
C GLU A 105 -3.92 -2.52 -9.82
N THR A 106 -2.82 -3.14 -10.23
CA THR A 106 -1.62 -3.33 -9.40
C THR A 106 -0.39 -2.86 -10.16
N ILE A 107 0.37 -1.94 -9.56
CA ILE A 107 1.67 -1.50 -10.07
C ILE A 107 2.74 -1.81 -9.03
N THR A 108 3.72 -2.63 -9.39
CA THR A 108 4.81 -3.00 -8.49
C THR A 108 6.14 -2.51 -9.06
N TYR A 109 6.90 -1.76 -8.27
CA TYR A 109 8.28 -1.36 -8.56
C TYR A 109 9.25 -2.14 -7.68
N TYR A 110 10.40 -2.51 -8.25
CA TYR A 110 11.52 -3.08 -7.53
C TYR A 110 12.75 -2.19 -7.68
N TYR A 111 13.49 -2.01 -6.59
CA TYR A 111 14.65 -1.13 -6.52
C TYR A 111 15.88 -1.92 -6.09
N ASN A 112 17.06 -1.50 -6.58
CA ASN A 112 18.33 -1.99 -6.07
C ASN A 112 18.79 -1.20 -4.83
N SER A 113 19.94 -1.57 -4.27
CA SER A 113 20.54 -0.92 -3.09
C SER A 113 20.86 0.57 -3.23
N GLN A 114 20.95 1.08 -4.47
CA GLN A 114 21.19 2.48 -4.81
C GLN A 114 19.87 3.25 -5.04
N PHE A 115 18.72 2.59 -4.84
CA PHE A 115 17.38 3.13 -5.11
C PHE A 115 17.11 3.42 -6.59
N LYS A 116 17.79 2.71 -7.49
CA LYS A 116 17.46 2.69 -8.93
C LYS A 116 16.38 1.64 -9.18
N GLN A 117 15.30 2.01 -9.85
CA GLN A 117 14.28 1.06 -10.28
C GLN A 117 14.90 0.05 -11.25
N ILE A 118 14.81 -1.24 -10.91
CA ILE A 118 15.32 -2.34 -11.74
C ILE A 118 14.21 -3.13 -12.43
N ARG A 119 12.98 -3.05 -11.92
CA ARG A 119 11.84 -3.74 -12.52
C ARG A 119 10.54 -3.02 -12.21
N LYS A 120 9.59 -3.11 -13.14
CA LYS A 120 8.20 -2.68 -13.00
C LYS A 120 7.30 -3.82 -13.45
N PHE A 121 6.25 -4.10 -12.69
CA PHE A 121 5.14 -4.94 -13.10
C PHE A 121 3.85 -4.14 -13.09
N TYR A 122 2.97 -4.52 -14.00
CA TYR A 122 1.66 -3.91 -14.17
C TYR A 122 0.64 -5.03 -14.37
N ARG A 123 -0.49 -4.93 -13.66
CA ARG A 123 -1.63 -5.84 -13.81
C ARG A 123 -2.91 -5.04 -13.70
N LEU A 124 -3.86 -5.33 -14.57
CA LEU A 124 -5.20 -4.77 -14.55
C LEU A 124 -6.19 -5.89 -14.81
N GLN A 125 -7.07 -6.16 -13.84
CA GLN A 125 -7.97 -7.30 -13.84
C GLN A 125 -9.34 -6.93 -13.30
N ASP A 126 -10.37 -7.72 -13.59
CA ASP A 126 -11.65 -7.65 -12.87
C ASP A 126 -11.63 -8.51 -11.60
N SER A 127 -12.74 -8.54 -10.84
CA SER A 127 -12.82 -9.31 -9.59
C SER A 127 -12.78 -10.83 -9.80
N LYS A 128 -12.94 -11.31 -11.04
CA LYS A 128 -12.77 -12.72 -11.43
C LYS A 128 -11.34 -13.05 -11.87
N GLY A 129 -10.43 -12.07 -11.84
CA GLY A 129 -9.03 -12.21 -12.24
C GLY A 129 -8.81 -12.22 -13.75
N ARG A 130 -9.82 -11.83 -14.55
CA ARG A 130 -9.69 -11.73 -16.01
C ARG A 130 -8.96 -10.44 -16.34
N ASN A 131 -7.96 -10.51 -17.24
CA ASN A 131 -7.20 -9.33 -17.63
C ASN A 131 -8.07 -8.33 -18.40
N LEU A 132 -7.94 -7.05 -18.06
CA LEU A 132 -8.62 -5.95 -18.73
C LEU A 132 -7.67 -5.22 -19.66
N ILE A 133 -8.22 -4.62 -20.72
CA ILE A 133 -7.45 -3.82 -21.69
C ILE A 133 -7.46 -2.37 -21.22
N LYS A 134 -6.30 -1.87 -20.76
CA LYS A 134 -6.18 -0.51 -20.19
C LYS A 134 -6.76 0.59 -21.10
N SER A 135 -6.55 0.52 -22.41
CA SER A 135 -7.06 1.52 -23.35
C SER A 135 -8.59 1.54 -23.50
N LYS A 136 -9.29 0.54 -22.95
CA LYS A 136 -10.75 0.49 -22.87
C LYS A 136 -11.28 0.97 -21.52
N CYS A 137 -10.41 1.20 -20.54
CA CYS A 137 -10.80 1.58 -19.18
C CYS A 137 -10.77 3.09 -19.00
N ILE A 138 -11.77 3.61 -18.29
CA ILE A 138 -11.73 4.92 -17.66
C ILE A 138 -11.15 4.75 -16.26
N LEU A 139 -10.02 5.42 -15.99
CA LEU A 139 -9.33 5.37 -14.71
C LEU A 139 -9.72 6.60 -13.88
N ASN A 140 -10.92 6.57 -13.30
CA ASN A 140 -11.48 7.69 -12.54
C ASN A 140 -10.61 8.12 -11.34
N TYR A 141 -9.76 7.21 -10.85
CA TYR A 141 -8.96 7.37 -9.63
C TYR A 141 -7.46 7.17 -9.88
N ASP A 142 -6.94 7.69 -10.99
CA ASP A 142 -5.48 7.69 -11.25
C ASP A 142 -4.79 8.83 -10.48
N PHE A 143 -4.71 8.70 -9.16
CA PHE A 143 -3.90 9.60 -8.34
C PHE A 143 -2.43 9.39 -8.69
N THR A 144 -1.84 10.37 -9.36
CA THR A 144 -0.45 10.31 -9.87
C THR A 144 0.56 10.94 -8.92
N ASP A 145 0.12 11.59 -7.85
CA ASP A 145 0.93 12.38 -6.93
C ASP A 145 1.39 11.63 -5.66
N TYR A 146 1.34 10.29 -5.69
CA TYR A 146 1.84 9.47 -4.59
C TYR A 146 3.37 9.54 -4.48
N LYS A 147 3.86 9.50 -3.23
CA LYS A 147 5.29 9.55 -2.93
C LYS A 147 5.85 8.15 -2.70
N ILE A 148 6.99 7.85 -3.32
CA ILE A 148 7.77 6.65 -3.06
C ILE A 148 8.97 7.03 -2.18
N TYR A 149 9.01 6.51 -0.96
CA TYR A 149 10.06 6.83 0.02
C TYR A 149 11.24 5.88 -0.10
N LYS A 150 12.47 6.41 -0.07
CA LYS A 150 13.70 5.62 -0.18
C LYS A 150 14.01 4.80 1.07
N THR A 151 13.62 5.32 2.24
CA THR A 151 13.89 4.68 3.53
C THR A 151 12.62 4.61 4.38
N LEU A 152 12.62 3.69 5.35
CA LEU A 152 11.57 3.57 6.35
C LEU A 152 11.39 4.88 7.11
N ASN A 153 12.48 5.52 7.53
CA ASN A 153 12.42 6.79 8.27
C ASN A 153 11.75 7.90 7.44
N ASP A 154 12.08 8.00 6.15
CA ASP A 154 11.41 8.96 5.25
C ASP A 154 9.93 8.64 5.10
N CYS A 155 9.57 7.36 5.04
CA CYS A 155 8.19 6.89 4.94
C CYS A 155 7.39 7.24 6.21
N LEU A 156 7.92 6.95 7.40
CA LEU A 156 7.27 7.25 8.68
C LEU A 156 7.10 8.76 8.86
N LYS A 157 8.17 9.53 8.62
CA LYS A 157 8.14 10.99 8.70
C LYS A 157 7.16 11.59 7.69
N GLY A 158 7.19 11.11 6.44
CA GLY A 158 6.31 11.58 5.37
C GLY A 158 4.84 11.26 5.59
N ASN A 159 4.53 10.21 6.35
CA ASN A 159 3.17 9.82 6.75
C ASN A 159 2.81 10.27 8.17
N HIS A 160 3.63 11.11 8.80
CA HIS A 160 3.38 11.64 10.14
C HIS A 160 3.22 10.54 11.22
N ILE A 161 3.89 9.41 11.08
CA ILE A 161 3.85 8.27 12.01
C ILE A 161 5.03 8.40 12.97
N ASN A 162 4.76 8.34 14.28
CA ASN A 162 5.78 8.28 15.32
C ASN A 162 5.70 6.92 16.03
N ILE A 163 6.79 6.16 15.94
CA ILE A 163 6.98 4.87 16.63
C ILE A 163 7.91 5.18 17.81
N GLN A 164 7.33 5.60 18.93
CA GLN A 164 8.05 5.73 20.20
C GLN A 164 8.17 4.37 20.88
#